data_AF-A0A8H7KD16-F1
#
_entry.id   AF-A0A8H7KD16-F1
#
_cell.length_a   1.000
_cell.length_b   1.000
_cell.length_c   1.000
_cell.angle_alpha   90.00
_cell.angle_beta   90.00
_cell.angle_gamma   90.00
#
_symmetry.space_group_name_H-M   'P 1'
#
loop_
_entity.id
_entity.type
_entity.pdbx_description
1 polymer ?
#
loop_
_entity_poly.entity_id
_entity_poly.type
_entity_poly.pdbx_seq_one_letter_code
_entity_poly.pdbx_strand_id
1 'polypeptide(L)'
;MIRKLYALVAGECAVDNPDAVQHQEVLLGGFLYGQILKERLDEFLGVSVRASVRDWVRRHPGVPFTSDDFRKEFPGNIFRKANENIGHSLEYFLSTGNLQSPSGLDLQQTAGFTVVAEKLNFLRFISHFRMIHRGAFFAQLKTTTVRKLLPESWGFLCPVHTPDGAPCGLLNHMAHKCKIMTDSIDVSAIPALAAELGVSEISCASTEDSVAVVLDGKVLGFCSPKESLRIADCFRYWKVEGTHGVPLQLEIGYVPPSRGGSYPGIYLTSTPARFVRPVKYLPLQKEDYVGPYEQPYMSIAVVPEEIESGRSTHVEFDPTDMLSILANMTPFSNFNQSPRNMYQCQMGKQTMGTPGAAIRHRTDNKSYRLQTGQTPIVRAPLHNTYGFDNFPNGFNAVVAVISYTGYDMDDAMILNKSAHERGFGHGTIYKTKKVSLKDDSRTKASKSVTKAFGFAPHSFVSASYQGMLDDDGLPHIGRMVQEGDVICAWHTVTPDYNGNLVNLDGITHYEKYKDGETGFVEEVRLIGAETGNEPLQTISMKLRIPRSPIIGDKFSSRHGQKGVCSQKWPAIDMPFSESGMQPDIIINPHAFPSRMTIGMFVESLAGKAGALHGLAQDATPSSSPRRTRPRSTLDTSS
;
A
#
# COMPACT_ATOMS: atom_id res chain seq x y z
N MET A 1 37.05 -1.95 9.77
CA MET A 1 36.22 -3.11 10.17
C MET A 1 36.86 -3.95 11.26
N ILE A 2 38.07 -4.51 11.08
CA ILE A 2 38.77 -5.31 12.11
C ILE A 2 38.87 -4.57 13.46
N ARG A 3 39.20 -3.27 13.44
CA ARG A 3 39.23 -2.42 14.64
C ARG A 3 37.88 -2.35 15.37
N LYS A 4 36.77 -2.17 14.64
CA LYS A 4 35.42 -2.17 15.22
C LYS A 4 35.07 -3.54 15.81
N LEU A 5 35.51 -4.63 15.17
CA LEU A 5 35.34 -5.98 15.71
C LEU A 5 36.09 -6.17 17.04
N TYR A 6 37.35 -5.72 17.13
CA TYR A 6 38.10 -5.78 18.39
C TYR A 6 37.47 -4.92 19.49
N ALA A 7 37.01 -3.71 19.16
CA ALA A 7 36.30 -2.85 20.11
C ALA A 7 35.01 -3.51 20.63
N LEU A 8 34.27 -4.21 19.77
CA LEU A 8 33.07 -4.95 20.16
C LEU A 8 33.41 -6.12 21.09
N VAL A 9 34.44 -6.91 20.76
CA VAL A 9 34.88 -8.05 21.58
C VAL A 9 35.44 -7.58 22.93
N ALA A 10 36.11 -6.44 22.96
CA ALA A 10 36.60 -5.81 24.19
C ALA A 10 35.49 -5.18 25.04
N GLY A 11 34.25 -5.09 24.53
CA GLY A 11 33.13 -4.43 25.22
C GLY A 11 33.20 -2.91 25.21
N GLU A 12 34.05 -2.32 24.37
CA GLU A 12 34.19 -0.85 24.22
C GLU A 12 33.02 -0.24 23.43
N CYS A 13 32.39 -1.02 22.54
CA CYS A 13 31.17 -0.61 21.82
C CYS A 13 30.04 -1.64 21.93
N ALA A 14 28.81 -1.18 21.83
CA ALA A 14 27.59 -2.00 21.84
C ALA A 14 27.38 -2.77 20.52
N VAL A 15 26.58 -3.83 20.59
CA VAL A 15 26.08 -4.54 19.42
C VAL A 15 25.03 -3.67 18.72
N ASP A 16 25.23 -3.39 17.43
CA ASP A 16 24.25 -2.69 16.61
C ASP A 16 23.01 -3.59 16.40
N ASN A 17 21.81 -3.05 16.69
CA ASN A 17 20.56 -3.80 16.56
C ASN A 17 20.06 -3.80 15.10
N PRO A 18 20.01 -4.94 14.39
CA PRO A 18 19.52 -5.01 13.02
C PRO A 18 18.00 -4.82 12.89
N ASP A 19 17.26 -4.90 14.01
CA ASP A 19 15.82 -4.66 14.06
C ASP A 19 15.45 -3.18 14.26
N ALA A 20 16.42 -2.34 14.63
CA ALA A 20 16.22 -0.90 14.70
C ALA A 20 16.19 -0.29 13.28
N VAL A 21 15.25 0.63 13.03
CA VAL A 21 15.12 1.32 11.74
C VAL A 21 16.38 2.12 11.39
N GLN A 22 17.16 2.53 12.39
CA GLN A 22 18.48 3.15 12.24
C GLN A 22 19.41 2.34 11.32
N HIS A 23 19.38 1.00 11.38
CA HIS A 23 20.27 0.14 10.60
C HIS A 23 19.56 -0.51 9.40
N GLN A 24 18.46 0.09 8.93
CA GLN A 24 17.63 -0.45 7.86
C GLN A 24 17.46 0.55 6.72
N GLU A 25 17.30 0.00 5.52
CA GLU A 25 16.93 0.73 4.31
C GLU A 25 15.74 0.04 3.62
N VAL A 26 15.20 0.66 2.58
CA VAL A 26 14.00 0.18 1.88
C VAL A 26 14.32 -0.26 0.46
N LEU A 27 14.28 -1.56 0.23
CA LEU A 27 14.33 -2.09 -1.13
C LEU A 27 13.06 -1.73 -1.90
N LEU A 28 13.18 -0.77 -2.82
CA LEU A 28 12.08 -0.35 -3.68
C LEU A 28 11.79 -1.40 -4.76
N GLY A 29 10.52 -1.56 -5.11
CA GLY A 29 10.08 -2.54 -6.12
C GLY A 29 10.75 -2.33 -7.49
N GLY A 30 11.01 -1.07 -7.88
CA GLY A 30 11.73 -0.77 -9.13
C GLY A 30 13.20 -1.21 -9.11
N PHE A 31 13.89 -1.05 -7.98
CA PHE A 31 15.28 -1.51 -7.84
C PHE A 31 15.36 -3.03 -7.85
N LEU A 32 14.46 -3.72 -7.12
CA LEU A 32 14.36 -5.17 -7.16
C LEU A 32 14.06 -5.67 -8.58
N TYR A 33 13.13 -5.03 -9.28
CA TYR A 33 12.81 -5.38 -10.67
C TYR A 33 14.01 -5.20 -11.60
N GLY A 34 14.79 -4.12 -11.43
CA GLY A 34 16.04 -3.90 -12.15
C GLY A 34 17.13 -4.94 -11.85
N GLN A 35 17.25 -5.38 -10.59
CA GLN A 35 18.17 -6.45 -10.20
C GLN A 35 17.79 -7.78 -10.85
N ILE A 36 16.50 -8.13 -10.85
CA ILE A 36 15.99 -9.33 -11.52
C ILE A 36 16.26 -9.25 -13.03
N LEU A 37 15.96 -8.11 -13.66
CA LEU A 37 16.21 -7.90 -15.09
C LEU A 37 17.70 -8.08 -15.42
N LYS A 38 18.59 -7.50 -14.60
CA LYS A 38 20.04 -7.64 -14.76
C LYS A 38 20.47 -9.11 -14.71
N GLU A 39 19.99 -9.88 -13.73
CA GLU A 39 20.32 -11.30 -13.61
C GLU A 39 19.77 -12.13 -14.78
N ARG A 40 18.57 -11.81 -15.28
CA ARG A 40 18.02 -12.48 -16.47
C ARG A 40 18.79 -12.17 -17.75
N LEU A 41 19.30 -10.97 -17.89
CA LEU A 41 20.20 -10.62 -19.00
C LEU A 41 21.54 -11.36 -18.88
N ASP A 42 22.08 -11.48 -17.67
CA ASP A 42 23.31 -12.23 -17.42
C ASP A 42 23.12 -13.74 -17.69
N GLU A 43 21.98 -14.32 -17.29
CA GLU A 43 21.64 -15.71 -17.60
C GLU A 43 21.45 -15.93 -19.11
N PHE A 44 20.81 -14.97 -19.80
CA PHE A 44 20.65 -15.02 -21.25
C PHE A 44 22.02 -15.06 -21.96
N LEU A 45 22.94 -14.16 -21.60
CA LEU A 45 24.27 -14.09 -22.23
C LEU A 45 25.18 -15.24 -21.77
N GLY A 46 25.30 -15.45 -20.46
CA GLY A 46 26.24 -16.36 -19.82
C GLY A 46 25.88 -17.84 -19.94
N VAL A 47 24.58 -18.17 -20.03
CA VAL A 47 24.09 -19.55 -20.15
C VAL A 47 23.58 -19.81 -21.56
N SER A 48 22.55 -19.09 -22.02
CA SER A 48 21.85 -19.44 -23.26
C SER A 48 22.67 -19.16 -24.53
N VAL A 49 23.19 -17.94 -24.67
CA VAL A 49 24.03 -17.57 -25.82
C VAL A 49 25.35 -18.33 -25.78
N ARG A 50 25.99 -18.42 -24.61
CA ARG A 50 27.25 -19.17 -24.44
C ARG A 50 27.09 -20.66 -24.77
N ALA A 51 25.98 -21.30 -24.41
CA ALA A 51 25.69 -22.68 -24.78
C ALA A 51 25.54 -22.84 -26.29
N SER A 52 24.80 -21.92 -26.93
CA SER A 52 24.60 -21.91 -28.39
C SER A 52 25.92 -21.73 -29.14
N VAL A 53 26.79 -20.83 -28.66
CA VAL A 53 28.16 -20.65 -29.21
C VAL A 53 29.00 -21.90 -28.99
N ARG A 54 28.94 -22.53 -27.81
CA ARG A 54 29.69 -23.76 -27.52
C ARG A 54 29.29 -24.90 -28.44
N ASP A 55 28.00 -25.06 -28.71
CA ASP A 55 27.49 -26.07 -29.63
C ASP A 55 27.90 -25.78 -31.08
N TRP A 56 27.98 -24.52 -31.47
CA TRP A 56 28.51 -24.12 -32.77
C TRP A 56 30.01 -24.47 -32.91
N VAL A 57 30.82 -24.13 -31.90
CA VAL A 57 32.26 -24.44 -31.87
C VAL A 57 32.50 -25.96 -31.94
N ARG A 58 31.67 -26.75 -31.28
CA ARG A 58 31.74 -28.23 -31.36
C ARG A 58 31.47 -28.76 -32.78
N ARG A 59 30.61 -28.09 -33.54
CA ARG A 59 30.29 -28.47 -34.94
C ARG A 59 31.33 -27.97 -35.94
N HIS A 60 32.05 -26.89 -35.61
CA HIS A 60 33.07 -26.27 -36.46
C HIS A 60 34.41 -26.16 -35.73
N PRO A 61 35.09 -27.29 -35.43
CA PRO A 61 36.37 -27.27 -34.74
C PRO A 61 37.42 -26.54 -35.59
N GLY A 62 38.11 -25.56 -34.99
CA GLY A 62 39.23 -24.84 -35.61
C GLY A 62 38.86 -23.58 -36.40
N VAL A 63 37.58 -23.23 -36.54
CA VAL A 63 37.15 -21.97 -37.18
C VAL A 63 37.23 -20.82 -36.16
N PRO A 64 37.96 -19.72 -36.44
CA PRO A 64 38.05 -18.58 -35.52
C PRO A 64 36.75 -17.76 -35.53
N PHE A 65 36.43 -17.10 -34.41
CA PHE A 65 35.25 -16.21 -34.30
C PHE A 65 35.32 -14.97 -35.22
N THR A 66 36.48 -14.70 -35.82
CA THR A 66 36.68 -13.62 -36.79
C THR A 66 36.30 -14.01 -38.22
N SER A 67 35.95 -15.28 -38.48
CA SER A 67 35.56 -15.74 -39.82
C SER A 67 34.22 -15.14 -40.27
N ASP A 68 34.07 -14.96 -41.58
CA ASP A 68 32.82 -14.48 -42.17
C ASP A 68 31.67 -15.48 -41.98
N ASP A 69 31.99 -16.77 -41.84
CA ASP A 69 31.01 -17.83 -41.58
C ASP A 69 30.38 -17.68 -40.19
N PHE A 70 31.18 -17.40 -39.15
CA PHE A 70 30.66 -17.12 -37.81
C PHE A 70 29.80 -15.84 -37.81
N ARG A 71 30.23 -14.79 -38.50
CA ARG A 71 29.47 -13.52 -38.59
C ARG A 71 28.11 -13.68 -39.25
N LYS A 72 28.01 -14.52 -40.29
CA LYS A 72 26.75 -14.81 -40.98
C LYS A 72 25.82 -15.68 -40.12
N GLU A 73 26.36 -16.67 -39.40
CA GLU A 73 25.55 -17.59 -38.60
C GLU A 73 25.17 -17.05 -37.23
N PHE A 74 25.93 -16.09 -36.68
CA PHE A 74 25.73 -15.60 -35.32
C PHE A 74 24.32 -15.02 -35.08
N PRO A 75 23.80 -14.07 -35.88
CA PRO A 75 22.47 -13.50 -35.62
C PRO A 75 21.33 -14.51 -35.80
N GLY A 76 21.38 -15.33 -36.86
CA GLY A 76 20.26 -16.19 -37.26
C GLY A 76 20.24 -17.57 -36.59
N ASN A 77 21.41 -18.20 -36.44
CA ASN A 77 21.51 -19.60 -36.01
C ASN A 77 22.03 -19.77 -34.59
N ILE A 78 22.75 -18.79 -34.04
CA ILE A 78 23.34 -18.87 -32.69
C ILE A 78 22.51 -18.03 -31.71
N PHE A 79 22.30 -16.75 -32.01
CA PHE A 79 21.59 -15.83 -31.13
C PHE A 79 20.09 -16.16 -31.06
N ARG A 80 19.40 -16.29 -32.21
CA ARG A 80 17.97 -16.64 -32.25
C ARG A 80 17.63 -18.03 -31.68
N LYS A 81 18.62 -18.94 -31.59
CA LYS A 81 18.43 -20.24 -30.91
C LYS A 81 18.49 -20.12 -29.39
N ALA A 82 19.14 -19.09 -28.86
CA ALA A 82 19.09 -18.78 -27.45
C ALA A 82 17.66 -18.31 -27.08
N ASN A 83 17.19 -18.66 -25.89
CA ASN A 83 15.85 -18.27 -25.45
C ASN A 83 15.84 -16.77 -25.08
N GLU A 84 15.36 -15.93 -26.01
CA GLU A 84 15.28 -14.48 -25.84
C GLU A 84 14.06 -14.02 -25.00
N ASN A 85 13.17 -14.93 -24.55
CA ASN A 85 11.90 -14.55 -23.92
C ASN A 85 12.05 -14.17 -22.42
N ILE A 86 12.79 -13.08 -22.17
CA ILE A 86 12.98 -12.49 -20.84
C ILE A 86 11.65 -11.92 -20.30
N GLY A 87 10.81 -11.39 -21.19
CA GLY A 87 9.52 -10.79 -20.82
C GLY A 87 8.60 -11.77 -20.08
N HIS A 88 8.48 -13.00 -20.56
CA HIS A 88 7.68 -14.03 -19.90
C HIS A 88 8.21 -14.39 -18.50
N SER A 89 9.53 -14.40 -18.30
CA SER A 89 10.12 -14.64 -16.98
C SER A 89 9.80 -13.52 -15.98
N LEU A 90 9.76 -12.26 -16.46
CA LEU A 90 9.35 -11.12 -15.64
C LEU A 90 7.85 -11.13 -15.35
N GLU A 91 7.02 -11.51 -16.32
CA GLU A 91 5.59 -11.72 -16.12
C GLU A 91 5.31 -12.82 -15.09
N TYR A 92 6.08 -13.91 -15.13
CA TYR A 92 6.02 -14.98 -14.14
C TYR A 92 6.36 -14.46 -12.72
N PHE A 93 7.42 -13.65 -12.58
CA PHE A 93 7.75 -13.02 -11.30
C PHE A 93 6.61 -12.12 -10.79
N LEU A 94 6.05 -11.27 -11.65
CA LEU A 94 4.97 -10.35 -11.25
C LEU A 94 3.68 -11.09 -10.88
N SER A 95 3.32 -12.14 -11.63
CA SER A 95 2.10 -12.92 -11.43
C SER A 95 2.15 -13.83 -10.20
N THR A 96 3.30 -14.44 -9.90
CA THR A 96 3.43 -15.41 -8.80
C THR A 96 4.10 -14.84 -7.55
N GLY A 97 4.89 -13.77 -7.69
CA GLY A 97 5.71 -13.21 -6.61
C GLY A 97 6.87 -14.09 -6.19
N ASN A 98 7.20 -15.13 -6.98
CA ASN A 98 8.29 -16.06 -6.72
C ASN A 98 9.57 -15.62 -7.44
N LEU A 99 10.63 -15.43 -6.67
CA LEU A 99 11.96 -15.13 -7.17
C LEU A 99 12.68 -16.42 -7.58
N GLN A 100 12.87 -16.59 -8.88
CA GLN A 100 13.76 -17.58 -9.44
C GLN A 100 15.09 -16.89 -9.77
N SER A 101 16.12 -17.14 -8.96
CA SER A 101 17.42 -16.49 -9.07
C SER A 101 18.50 -17.49 -8.65
N PRO A 102 19.52 -17.75 -9.50
CA PRO A 102 20.68 -18.55 -9.11
C PRO A 102 21.49 -17.93 -7.95
N SER A 103 21.57 -16.60 -7.89
CA SER A 103 22.33 -15.88 -6.85
C SER A 103 21.54 -15.63 -5.56
N GLY A 104 20.20 -15.69 -5.63
CA GLY A 104 19.31 -15.32 -4.52
C GLY A 104 19.21 -13.81 -4.26
N LEU A 105 19.89 -12.97 -5.05
CA LEU A 105 19.90 -11.50 -4.94
C LEU A 105 20.19 -10.94 -3.54
N ASP A 106 20.92 -11.69 -2.69
CA ASP A 106 21.19 -11.35 -1.29
C ASP A 106 19.92 -11.23 -0.42
N LEU A 107 18.82 -11.87 -0.84
CA LEU A 107 17.53 -11.87 -0.15
C LEU A 107 17.32 -13.18 0.61
N GLN A 108 16.78 -13.07 1.82
CA GLN A 108 16.52 -14.22 2.70
C GLN A 108 15.24 -15.00 2.35
N GLN A 109 14.47 -14.54 1.36
CA GLN A 109 13.21 -15.16 0.95
C GLN A 109 13.12 -15.30 -0.56
N THR A 110 12.39 -16.30 -1.03
CA THR A 110 12.21 -16.62 -2.45
C THR A 110 10.79 -16.38 -2.96
N ALA A 111 9.86 -15.99 -2.09
CA ALA A 111 8.44 -15.82 -2.44
C ALA A 111 7.81 -14.63 -1.69
N GLY A 112 6.65 -14.19 -2.17
CA GLY A 112 5.85 -13.14 -1.54
C GLY A 112 6.32 -11.71 -1.86
N PHE A 113 7.00 -11.52 -3.00
CA PHE A 113 7.48 -10.19 -3.42
C PHE A 113 6.42 -9.32 -4.09
N THR A 114 5.40 -9.93 -4.71
CA THR A 114 4.29 -9.22 -5.33
C THR A 114 2.99 -9.51 -4.60
N VAL A 115 2.12 -8.50 -4.54
CA VAL A 115 0.79 -8.59 -3.93
C VAL A 115 -0.24 -7.96 -4.85
N VAL A 116 -1.47 -8.45 -4.79
CA VAL A 116 -2.57 -7.84 -5.55
C VAL A 116 -2.89 -6.48 -4.93
N ALA A 117 -2.87 -5.42 -5.74
CA ALA A 117 -3.32 -4.10 -5.34
C ALA A 117 -4.85 -4.07 -5.27
N GLU A 118 -5.39 -4.45 -4.11
CA GLU A 118 -6.83 -4.61 -3.92
C GLU A 118 -7.57 -3.27 -3.97
N LYS A 119 -8.60 -3.20 -4.82
CA LYS A 119 -9.53 -2.06 -4.90
C LYS A 119 -10.86 -2.35 -4.21
N LEU A 120 -10.79 -2.79 -2.95
CA LEU A 120 -11.98 -2.88 -2.09
C LEU A 120 -12.56 -1.50 -1.85
N ASN A 121 -11.69 -0.56 -1.47
CA ASN A 121 -11.95 0.86 -1.34
C ASN A 121 -10.63 1.62 -1.56
N PHE A 122 -10.69 2.95 -1.61
CA PHE A 122 -9.49 3.76 -1.84
C PHE A 122 -8.48 3.69 -0.69
N LEU A 123 -8.93 3.56 0.57
CA LEU A 123 -8.04 3.45 1.74
C LEU A 123 -7.18 2.17 1.70
N ARG A 124 -7.75 1.04 1.26
CA ARG A 124 -6.99 -0.20 1.02
C ARG A 124 -5.98 -0.01 -0.09
N PHE A 125 -6.41 0.55 -1.21
CA PHE A 125 -5.57 0.77 -2.38
C PHE A 125 -4.35 1.64 -2.07
N ILE A 126 -4.54 2.82 -1.47
CA ILE A 126 -3.43 3.73 -1.13
C ILE A 126 -2.50 3.15 -0.06
N SER A 127 -3.02 2.32 0.85
CA SER A 127 -2.21 1.69 1.90
C SER A 127 -1.18 0.72 1.34
N HIS A 128 -1.47 0.02 0.23
CA HIS A 128 -0.48 -0.87 -0.40
C HIS A 128 0.81 -0.14 -0.80
N PHE A 129 0.71 1.11 -1.24
CA PHE A 129 1.87 1.91 -1.67
C PHE A 129 2.64 2.55 -0.51
N ARG A 130 2.10 2.49 0.72
CA ARG A 130 2.77 2.97 1.94
C ARG A 130 3.20 1.84 2.86
N MET A 131 2.91 0.60 2.48
CA MET A 131 3.20 -0.61 3.23
C MET A 131 4.67 -0.98 3.10
N ILE A 132 5.29 -1.37 4.21
CA ILE A 132 6.64 -1.92 4.29
C ILE A 132 6.58 -3.20 5.12
N HIS A 133 7.29 -4.22 4.66
CA HIS A 133 7.32 -5.53 5.30
C HIS A 133 8.76 -5.93 5.63
N ARG A 134 8.99 -6.48 6.82
CA ARG A 134 10.34 -6.95 7.25
C ARG A 134 10.84 -8.17 6.47
N GLY A 135 9.94 -8.98 5.94
CA GLY A 135 10.26 -10.23 5.23
C GLY A 135 9.55 -11.44 5.85
N ALA A 136 9.17 -12.41 5.01
CA ALA A 136 8.46 -13.62 5.42
C ALA A 136 9.33 -14.53 6.32
N PHE A 137 10.66 -14.44 6.19
CA PHE A 137 11.61 -15.11 7.07
C PHE A 137 11.36 -14.76 8.55
N PHE A 138 11.21 -13.46 8.86
CA PHE A 138 10.94 -12.99 10.22
C PHE A 138 9.55 -13.35 10.74
N ALA A 139 8.61 -13.70 9.87
CA ALA A 139 7.29 -14.17 10.28
C ALA A 139 7.31 -15.57 10.91
N GLN A 140 8.31 -16.39 10.58
CA GLN A 140 8.48 -17.74 11.12
C GLN A 140 9.21 -17.75 12.47
N LEU A 141 9.93 -16.66 12.80
CA LEU A 141 10.62 -16.52 14.07
C LEU A 141 9.62 -16.37 15.21
N LYS A 142 9.86 -17.12 16.29
CA LYS A 142 9.05 -17.07 17.52
C LYS A 142 9.43 -15.93 18.46
N THR A 143 10.48 -15.18 18.14
CA THR A 143 10.91 -14.02 18.92
C THR A 143 10.02 -12.81 18.64
N THR A 144 9.73 -12.02 19.66
CA THR A 144 8.90 -10.81 19.52
C THR A 144 9.71 -9.54 19.27
N THR A 145 11.04 -9.60 19.36
CA THR A 145 11.93 -8.44 19.21
C THR A 145 11.72 -7.71 17.89
N VAL A 146 11.62 -8.45 16.79
CA VAL A 146 11.40 -7.97 15.42
C VAL A 146 10.02 -7.30 15.22
N ARG A 147 9.09 -7.51 16.17
CA ARG A 147 7.70 -7.01 16.12
C ARG A 147 7.47 -5.80 17.02
N LYS A 148 8.43 -5.48 17.88
CA LYS A 148 8.29 -4.37 18.83
C LYS A 148 8.40 -3.06 18.07
N LEU A 149 7.54 -2.11 18.42
CA LEU A 149 7.72 -0.72 18.04
C LEU A 149 8.93 -0.17 18.80
N LEU A 150 9.86 0.45 18.08
CA LEU A 150 11.06 1.03 18.65
C LEU A 150 11.07 2.56 18.46
N PRO A 151 11.66 3.34 19.38
CA PRO A 151 11.66 4.82 19.32
C PRO A 151 12.29 5.40 18.05
N GLU A 152 13.28 4.71 17.47
CA GLU A 152 13.97 5.11 16.24
C GLU A 152 13.02 5.12 15.02
N SER A 153 11.83 4.50 15.14
CA SER A 153 10.79 4.51 14.10
C SER A 153 10.01 5.82 14.02
N TRP A 154 10.15 6.71 15.02
CA TRP A 154 9.40 7.96 15.10
C TRP A 154 9.54 8.81 13.83
N GLY A 155 8.41 9.18 13.21
CA GLY A 155 8.41 9.97 11.98
C GLY A 155 8.70 9.20 10.69
N PHE A 156 9.10 7.92 10.77
CA PHE A 156 9.37 7.06 9.61
C PHE A 156 8.29 6.00 9.42
N LEU A 157 8.01 5.22 10.47
CA LEU A 157 6.96 4.21 10.49
C LEU A 157 5.86 4.62 11.47
N CYS A 158 4.61 4.46 11.05
CA CYS A 158 3.47 4.82 11.86
C CYS A 158 3.34 3.86 13.06
N PRO A 159 3.22 4.38 14.31
CA PRO A 159 3.09 3.55 15.50
C PRO A 159 1.72 2.86 15.63
N VAL A 160 0.72 3.32 14.86
CA VAL A 160 -0.67 2.85 14.93
C VAL A 160 -1.02 1.89 13.78
N HIS A 161 -0.47 2.13 12.59
CA HIS A 161 -0.93 1.48 11.37
C HIS A 161 -0.18 0.18 11.09
N THR A 162 -0.47 -0.83 11.89
CA THR A 162 -0.05 -2.23 11.72
C THR A 162 -1.30 -3.11 11.81
N PRO A 163 -1.43 -4.20 11.01
CA PRO A 163 -2.54 -5.13 11.17
C PRO A 163 -2.42 -5.89 12.49
N ASP A 164 -3.55 -6.40 13.00
CA ASP A 164 -3.54 -7.36 14.10
C ASP A 164 -3.25 -8.80 13.61
N GLY A 165 -3.15 -9.74 14.54
CA GLY A 165 -2.91 -11.16 14.24
C GLY A 165 -1.45 -11.47 13.88
N ALA A 166 -1.26 -12.48 13.03
CA ALA A 166 0.06 -12.99 12.66
C ALA A 166 1.02 -11.95 12.02
N PRO A 167 0.59 -10.98 11.19
CA PRO A 167 1.49 -9.96 10.64
C PRO A 167 1.76 -8.75 11.56
N CYS A 168 1.22 -8.74 12.78
CA CYS A 168 1.38 -7.61 13.72
C CYS A 168 2.86 -7.30 13.99
N GLY A 169 3.23 -6.04 13.79
CA GLY A 169 4.59 -5.52 13.96
C GLY A 169 5.55 -5.82 12.80
N LEU A 170 5.22 -6.74 11.88
CA LEU A 170 6.04 -7.07 10.70
C LEU A 170 5.61 -6.30 9.46
N LEU A 171 4.30 -6.05 9.35
CA LEU A 171 3.70 -5.28 8.27
C LEU A 171 3.34 -3.88 8.79
N ASN A 172 4.18 -2.91 8.50
CA ASN A 172 3.97 -1.53 8.95
C ASN A 172 3.71 -0.61 7.78
N HIS A 173 3.28 0.61 8.07
CA HIS A 173 3.07 1.62 7.03
C HIS A 173 3.88 2.85 7.36
N MET A 174 4.45 3.48 6.34
CA MET A 174 5.21 4.71 6.50
C MET A 174 4.34 5.83 7.07
N ALA A 175 4.97 6.69 7.88
CA ALA A 175 4.40 7.97 8.27
C ALA A 175 4.14 8.84 7.03
N HIS A 176 3.18 9.76 7.08
CA HIS A 176 2.65 10.36 5.86
C HIS A 176 3.61 11.34 5.17
N LYS A 177 4.52 11.98 5.92
CA LYS A 177 5.59 12.85 5.39
C LYS A 177 6.90 12.14 5.09
N CYS A 178 7.06 10.89 5.56
CA CYS A 178 8.25 10.11 5.28
C CYS A 178 8.40 9.87 3.76
N LYS A 179 9.59 10.15 3.24
CA LYS A 179 9.95 9.94 1.83
C LYS A 179 11.07 8.90 1.76
N ILE A 180 11.20 8.28 0.59
CA ILE A 180 12.31 7.38 0.27
C ILE A 180 13.12 8.06 -0.83
N MET A 181 14.44 8.14 -0.65
CA MET A 181 15.32 8.69 -1.68
C MET A 181 15.45 7.70 -2.84
N THR A 182 15.23 8.17 -4.08
CA THR A 182 15.32 7.35 -5.29
C THR A 182 16.55 7.64 -6.12
N ASP A 183 17.04 8.87 -6.08
CA ASP A 183 18.06 9.36 -6.99
C ASP A 183 19.43 9.35 -6.33
N SER A 184 20.47 9.11 -7.12
CA SER A 184 21.85 9.32 -6.71
C SER A 184 22.12 10.82 -6.60
N ILE A 185 22.73 11.23 -5.50
CA ILE A 185 23.02 12.63 -5.22
C ILE A 185 24.49 12.92 -5.53
N ASP A 186 24.79 14.10 -6.07
CA ASP A 186 26.19 14.52 -6.24
C ASP A 186 26.81 14.88 -4.87
N VAL A 187 27.84 14.14 -4.51
CA VAL A 187 28.63 14.32 -3.28
C VAL A 187 30.10 14.58 -3.57
N SER A 188 30.44 14.97 -4.80
CA SER A 188 31.82 15.21 -5.23
C SER A 188 32.54 16.31 -4.44
N ALA A 189 31.80 17.30 -3.92
CA ALA A 189 32.34 18.38 -3.10
C ALA A 189 32.68 17.95 -1.66
N ILE A 190 32.03 16.90 -1.13
CA ILE A 190 32.13 16.51 0.29
C ILE A 190 33.55 16.15 0.72
N PRO A 191 34.35 15.38 -0.04
CA PRO A 191 35.73 15.07 0.34
C PRO A 191 36.62 16.31 0.48
N ALA A 192 36.48 17.29 -0.43
CA ALA A 192 37.27 18.52 -0.39
C ALA A 192 36.91 19.38 0.84
N LEU A 193 35.61 19.50 1.12
CA LEU A 193 35.12 20.22 2.30
C LEU A 193 35.52 19.54 3.61
N ALA A 194 35.51 18.21 3.65
CA ALA A 194 35.96 17.46 4.82
C ALA A 194 37.44 17.75 5.11
N ALA A 195 38.29 17.79 4.08
CA ALA A 195 39.71 18.15 4.23
C ALA A 195 39.88 19.60 4.73
N GLU A 196 39.11 20.56 4.18
CA GLU A 196 39.12 21.96 4.60
C GLU A 196 38.70 22.13 6.08
N LEU A 197 37.75 21.32 6.54
CA LEU A 197 37.27 21.32 7.93
C LEU A 197 38.26 20.68 8.92
N GLY A 198 39.37 20.11 8.45
CA GLY A 198 40.44 19.53 9.28
C GLY A 198 40.43 18.01 9.39
N VAL A 199 39.71 17.30 8.51
CA VAL A 199 39.79 15.83 8.44
C VAL A 199 41.16 15.43 7.87
N SER A 200 41.90 14.61 8.61
CA SER A 200 43.25 14.18 8.27
C SER A 200 43.31 12.70 7.91
N GLU A 201 44.34 12.28 7.17
CA GLU A 201 44.56 10.86 6.86
C GLU A 201 45.17 10.07 8.03
N ILE A 202 45.65 10.78 9.05
CA ILE A 202 46.36 10.18 10.20
C ILE A 202 45.33 9.60 11.17
N SER A 203 45.42 8.29 11.41
CA SER A 203 44.55 7.57 12.33
C SER A 203 45.28 7.20 13.63
N CYS A 204 44.61 7.34 14.78
CA CYS A 204 45.05 6.71 16.03
C CYS A 204 44.22 5.44 16.29
N ALA A 205 44.78 4.44 16.95
CA ALA A 205 44.08 3.20 17.30
C ALA A 205 43.03 3.40 18.42
N SER A 206 43.16 4.45 19.23
CA SER A 206 42.16 4.81 20.26
C SER A 206 41.00 5.62 19.66
N THR A 207 39.77 5.24 20.01
CA THR A 207 38.54 5.99 19.67
C THR A 207 38.40 7.28 20.50
N GLU A 208 39.18 7.41 21.58
CA GLU A 208 39.29 8.63 22.38
C GLU A 208 40.16 9.69 21.68
N ASP A 209 41.07 9.27 20.81
CA ASP A 209 41.99 10.17 20.11
C ASP A 209 41.52 10.51 18.70
N SER A 210 40.85 9.57 18.02
CA SER A 210 40.42 9.77 16.63
C SER A 210 39.14 9.01 16.29
N VAL A 211 38.23 9.69 15.60
CA VAL A 211 36.99 9.14 15.04
C VAL A 211 37.02 9.19 13.52
N ALA A 212 36.41 8.19 12.88
CA ALA A 212 36.39 8.10 11.43
C ALA A 212 35.30 9.00 10.82
N VAL A 213 35.62 9.62 9.69
CA VAL A 213 34.68 10.31 8.81
C VAL A 213 34.52 9.47 7.55
N VAL A 214 33.29 9.03 7.29
CA VAL A 214 32.96 8.05 6.24
C VAL A 214 31.88 8.63 5.34
N LEU A 215 32.03 8.50 4.02
CA LEU A 215 31.03 8.84 3.02
C LEU A 215 30.68 7.58 2.21
N ASP A 216 29.44 7.11 2.29
CA ASP A 216 28.94 5.94 1.56
C ASP A 216 29.85 4.70 1.69
N GLY A 217 30.35 4.46 2.91
CA GLY A 217 31.27 3.37 3.23
C GLY A 217 32.74 3.63 2.88
N LYS A 218 33.07 4.71 2.18
CA LYS A 218 34.45 5.16 1.91
C LYS A 218 34.96 6.03 3.06
N VAL A 219 36.04 5.63 3.70
CA VAL A 219 36.71 6.45 4.73
C VAL A 219 37.35 7.67 4.05
N LEU A 220 36.95 8.87 4.45
CA LEU A 220 37.54 10.13 3.99
C LEU A 220 38.77 10.50 4.84
N GLY A 221 38.75 10.16 6.12
CA GLY A 221 39.84 10.38 7.05
C GLY A 221 39.37 10.32 8.50
N PHE A 222 40.12 10.97 9.38
CA PHE A 222 39.94 10.95 10.82
C PHE A 222 40.04 12.37 11.39
N CYS A 223 39.28 12.62 12.46
CA CYS A 223 39.32 13.87 13.23
C CYS A 223 39.26 13.58 14.72
N SER A 224 39.57 14.57 15.55
CA SER A 224 39.42 14.41 17.00
C SER A 224 37.93 14.34 17.39
N PRO A 225 37.55 13.65 18.49
CA PRO A 225 36.14 13.58 18.90
C PRO A 225 35.52 14.94 19.27
N LYS A 226 36.32 15.95 19.58
CA LYS A 226 35.83 17.32 19.83
C LYS A 226 35.51 18.05 18.53
N GLU A 227 36.34 17.87 17.51
CA GLU A 227 36.13 18.48 16.20
C GLU A 227 34.99 17.80 15.43
N SER A 228 34.74 16.51 15.67
CA SER A 228 33.72 15.77 14.93
C SER A 228 32.31 16.35 15.08
N LEU A 229 31.94 16.86 16.26
CA LEU A 229 30.68 17.59 16.46
C LEU A 229 30.62 18.87 15.62
N ARG A 230 31.70 19.68 15.67
CA ARG A 230 31.80 20.92 14.88
C ARG A 230 31.67 20.64 13.39
N ILE A 231 32.34 19.59 12.90
CA ILE A 231 32.29 19.18 11.49
C ILE A 231 30.87 18.79 11.09
N ALA A 232 30.18 17.95 11.89
CA ALA A 232 28.81 17.54 11.62
C ALA A 232 27.83 18.72 11.61
N ASP A 233 27.94 19.63 12.58
CA ASP A 233 27.10 20.83 12.65
C ASP A 233 27.37 21.81 11.50
N CYS A 234 28.63 21.98 11.09
CA CYS A 234 28.98 22.79 9.91
C CYS A 234 28.37 22.20 8.62
N PHE A 235 28.49 20.88 8.41
CA PHE A 235 27.86 20.23 7.27
C PHE A 235 26.34 20.40 7.27
N ARG A 236 25.68 20.28 8.44
CA ARG A 236 24.24 20.49 8.56
C ARG A 236 23.83 21.93 8.27
N TYR A 237 24.60 22.90 8.78
CA TYR A 237 24.36 24.31 8.49
C TYR A 237 24.46 24.59 6.98
N TRP A 238 25.52 24.16 6.31
CA TRP A 238 25.69 24.34 4.86
C TRP A 238 24.64 23.62 4.03
N LYS A 239 24.26 22.40 4.46
CA LYS A 239 23.18 21.60 3.87
C LYS A 239 21.86 22.36 3.85
N VAL A 240 21.45 22.95 4.98
CA VAL A 240 20.15 23.65 5.10
C VAL A 240 20.22 25.06 4.52
N GLU A 241 21.38 25.71 4.57
CA GLU A 241 21.61 27.00 3.93
C GLU A 241 21.54 26.88 2.39
N GLY A 242 22.01 25.76 1.85
CA GLY A 242 22.12 25.48 0.41
C GLY A 242 23.43 25.98 -0.19
N THR A 243 24.51 26.00 0.59
CA THR A 243 25.84 26.52 0.21
C THR A 243 26.88 25.40 0.08
N HIS A 244 28.06 25.73 -0.45
CA HIS A 244 29.22 24.84 -0.55
C HIS A 244 29.01 23.54 -1.35
N GLY A 245 27.88 23.40 -2.05
CA GLY A 245 27.56 22.17 -2.80
C GLY A 245 27.16 20.99 -1.91
N VAL A 246 26.74 21.24 -0.66
CA VAL A 246 26.21 20.19 0.23
C VAL A 246 24.72 19.98 -0.07
N PRO A 247 24.30 18.78 -0.51
CA PRO A 247 22.92 18.54 -0.90
C PRO A 247 22.00 18.33 0.30
N LEU A 248 20.78 18.87 0.24
CA LEU A 248 19.76 18.79 1.31
C LEU A 248 19.37 17.34 1.66
N GLN A 249 19.59 16.39 0.74
CA GLN A 249 19.25 14.98 0.91
C GLN A 249 20.36 14.15 1.59
N LEU A 250 21.51 14.76 1.91
CA LEU A 250 22.61 14.11 2.62
C LEU A 250 22.21 13.83 4.07
N GLU A 251 22.30 12.58 4.50
CA GLU A 251 22.14 12.21 5.90
C GLU A 251 23.48 12.36 6.63
N ILE A 252 23.46 13.02 7.80
CA ILE A 252 24.66 13.35 8.56
C ILE A 252 24.62 12.60 9.90
N GLY A 253 25.04 11.33 9.84
CA GLY A 253 25.09 10.42 10.98
C GLY A 253 26.24 10.71 11.94
N TYR A 254 26.07 11.67 12.84
CA TYR A 254 27.03 11.88 13.94
C TYR A 254 26.76 10.94 15.12
N VAL A 255 27.72 10.07 15.42
CA VAL A 255 27.69 9.20 16.60
C VAL A 255 28.72 9.69 17.63
N PRO A 256 28.28 10.22 18.78
CA PRO A 256 29.19 10.75 19.79
C PRO A 256 30.00 9.63 20.47
N PRO A 257 31.25 9.91 20.89
CA PRO A 257 32.02 8.98 21.71
C PRO A 257 31.29 8.71 23.03
N SER A 258 31.16 7.44 23.39
CA SER A 258 30.46 7.02 24.60
C SER A 258 31.12 5.77 25.19
N ARG A 259 30.88 5.51 26.47
CA ARG A 259 31.39 4.30 27.15
C ARG A 259 30.40 3.16 26.95
N GLY A 260 30.73 2.21 26.07
CA GLY A 260 29.88 1.04 25.79
C GLY A 260 28.64 1.34 24.94
N GLY A 261 28.61 2.47 24.22
CA GLY A 261 27.55 2.79 23.24
C GLY A 261 27.95 2.40 21.80
N SER A 262 27.24 2.95 20.82
CA SER A 262 27.55 2.70 19.39
C SER A 262 28.95 3.18 19.03
N TYR A 263 29.57 2.53 18.04
CA TYR A 263 30.92 2.88 17.60
C TYR A 263 30.94 4.33 17.03
N PRO A 264 31.79 5.23 17.55
CA PRO A 264 31.72 6.65 17.23
C PRO A 264 32.29 6.99 15.86
N GLY A 265 31.76 8.06 15.25
CA GLY A 265 32.14 8.50 13.91
C GLY A 265 31.17 9.50 13.29
N ILE A 266 31.56 10.03 12.14
CA ILE A 266 30.67 10.77 11.24
C ILE A 266 30.41 9.88 10.03
N TYR A 267 29.16 9.49 9.83
CA TYR A 267 28.70 8.63 8.75
C TYR A 267 27.79 9.44 7.83
N LEU A 268 28.35 9.87 6.71
CA LEU A 268 27.64 10.60 5.66
C LEU A 268 27.10 9.60 4.64
N THR A 269 25.80 9.69 4.35
CA THR A 269 25.15 8.77 3.42
C THR A 269 24.34 9.50 2.37
N SER A 270 24.59 9.16 1.10
CA SER A 270 23.98 9.76 -0.09
C SER A 270 23.31 8.71 -1.00
N THR A 271 23.43 7.43 -0.67
CA THR A 271 22.82 6.33 -1.45
C THR A 271 21.28 6.46 -1.57
N PRO A 272 20.68 5.93 -2.64
CA PRO A 272 19.23 5.80 -2.74
C PRO A 272 18.71 4.72 -1.75
N ALA A 273 17.39 4.50 -1.72
CA ALA A 273 16.69 3.54 -0.84
C ALA A 273 16.63 3.90 0.65
N ARG A 274 17.03 5.12 1.04
CA ARG A 274 17.00 5.57 2.43
C ARG A 274 15.70 6.24 2.83
N PHE A 275 15.31 6.05 4.08
CA PHE A 275 14.26 6.83 4.71
C PHE A 275 14.73 8.26 4.97
N VAL A 276 13.87 9.23 4.66
CA VAL A 276 14.02 10.59 5.16
C VAL A 276 12.68 11.15 5.61
N ARG A 277 12.73 12.16 6.47
CA ARG A 277 11.56 12.95 6.83
C ARG A 277 11.92 14.43 7.00
N PRO A 278 11.01 15.35 6.66
CA PRO A 278 11.24 16.77 6.85
C PRO A 278 11.08 17.16 8.32
N VAL A 279 11.99 17.97 8.84
CA VAL A 279 11.90 18.65 10.15
C VAL A 279 12.33 20.11 9.99
N LYS A 280 12.00 20.97 10.96
CA LYS A 280 12.39 22.38 10.91
C LYS A 280 13.69 22.60 11.67
N TYR A 281 14.72 23.08 10.98
CA TYR A 281 16.00 23.46 11.58
C TYR A 281 15.90 24.84 12.25
N LEU A 282 16.21 24.94 13.54
CA LEU A 282 15.96 26.15 14.33
C LEU A 282 16.83 27.35 13.95
N PRO A 283 18.15 27.21 13.67
CA PRO A 283 19.00 28.37 13.37
C PRO A 283 18.57 29.14 12.11
N LEU A 284 18.17 28.42 11.05
CA LEU A 284 17.77 29.03 9.77
C LEU A 284 16.26 29.06 9.54
N GLN A 285 15.48 28.41 10.40
CA GLN A 285 14.02 28.26 10.28
C GLN A 285 13.56 27.64 8.94
N LYS A 286 14.42 26.80 8.35
CA LYS A 286 14.20 26.11 7.06
C LYS A 286 13.95 24.60 7.26
N GLU A 287 13.45 23.95 6.22
CA GLU A 287 13.29 22.49 6.17
C GLU A 287 14.66 21.80 6.09
N ASP A 288 14.88 20.79 6.94
CA ASP A 288 15.98 19.84 6.88
C ASP A 288 15.42 18.42 6.71
N TYR A 289 16.12 17.57 5.94
CA TYR A 289 15.79 16.15 5.84
C TYR A 289 16.62 15.34 6.82
N VAL A 290 15.94 14.66 7.73
CA VAL A 290 16.56 13.78 8.71
C VAL A 290 16.33 12.31 8.35
N GLY A 291 17.40 11.51 8.40
CA GLY A 291 17.35 10.06 8.27
C GLY A 291 17.28 9.32 9.61
N PRO A 292 16.96 8.02 9.61
CA PRO A 292 16.79 7.24 10.83
C PRO A 292 18.13 6.96 11.52
N TYR A 293 19.27 7.10 10.84
CA TYR A 293 20.57 6.82 11.44
C TYR A 293 21.07 7.96 12.33
N GLU A 294 20.80 9.21 11.95
CA GLU A 294 21.19 10.39 12.73
C GLU A 294 20.18 10.73 13.85
N GLN A 295 18.89 10.42 13.67
CA GLN A 295 17.82 10.79 14.61
C GLN A 295 18.04 10.40 16.07
N PRO A 296 18.56 9.19 16.42
CA PRO A 296 18.76 8.80 17.83
C PRO A 296 19.71 9.72 18.61
N TYR A 297 20.60 10.44 17.91
CA TYR A 297 21.57 11.35 18.52
C TYR A 297 21.16 12.83 18.41
N MET A 298 19.98 13.11 17.86
CA MET A 298 19.46 14.46 17.68
C MET A 298 18.40 14.82 18.72
N SER A 299 18.35 16.09 19.11
CA SER A 299 17.26 16.63 19.94
C SER A 299 16.28 17.39 19.06
N ILE A 300 15.12 16.78 18.83
CA ILE A 300 14.02 17.29 18.00
C ILE A 300 12.80 17.50 18.91
N ALA A 301 12.36 18.75 19.09
CA ALA A 301 11.16 19.06 19.86
C ALA A 301 9.89 18.68 19.08
N VAL A 302 8.86 18.17 19.75
CA VAL A 302 7.61 17.75 19.08
C VAL A 302 6.72 18.94 18.77
N VAL A 303 6.63 19.88 19.70
CA VAL A 303 5.93 21.15 19.52
C VAL A 303 6.84 22.32 19.85
N PRO A 304 6.60 23.53 19.29
CA PRO A 304 7.42 24.70 19.56
C PRO A 304 7.52 25.07 21.05
N GLU A 305 6.49 24.76 21.84
CA GLU A 305 6.45 25.02 23.29
C GLU A 305 7.41 24.13 24.10
N GLU A 306 7.86 23.00 23.54
CA GLU A 306 8.76 22.04 24.17
C GLU A 306 10.23 22.27 23.78
N ILE A 307 10.56 23.38 23.11
CA ILE A 307 11.93 23.70 22.72
C ILE A 307 12.78 24.03 23.96
N GLU A 308 13.82 23.22 24.20
CA GLU A 308 14.80 23.44 25.26
C GLU A 308 15.99 24.24 24.73
N SER A 309 16.21 25.45 25.27
CA SER A 309 17.31 26.34 24.89
C SER A 309 18.68 25.67 25.09
N GLY A 310 19.51 25.68 24.04
CA GLY A 310 20.86 25.10 24.07
C GLY A 310 20.91 23.58 23.90
N ARG A 311 19.76 22.90 23.76
CA ARG A 311 19.68 21.45 23.54
C ARG A 311 18.97 21.10 22.24
N SER A 312 17.77 21.63 22.03
CA SER A 312 16.98 21.35 20.83
C SER A 312 17.62 22.00 19.61
N THR A 313 17.87 21.22 18.56
CA THR A 313 18.40 21.72 17.28
C THR A 313 17.32 21.84 16.21
N HIS A 314 16.25 21.05 16.34
CA HIS A 314 15.13 20.99 15.42
C HIS A 314 13.80 20.97 16.15
N VAL A 315 12.72 21.22 15.42
CA VAL A 315 11.34 21.04 15.86
C VAL A 315 10.53 20.39 14.73
N GLU A 316 9.55 19.56 15.06
CA GLU A 316 8.61 19.01 14.09
C GLU A 316 7.77 20.14 13.45
N PHE A 317 7.35 19.96 12.19
CA PHE A 317 6.41 20.90 11.56
C PHE A 317 5.01 20.75 12.14
N ASP A 318 4.57 19.50 12.30
CA ASP A 318 3.30 19.14 12.91
C ASP A 318 3.44 17.79 13.62
N PRO A 319 2.91 17.63 14.86
CA PRO A 319 2.97 16.35 15.57
C PRO A 319 2.25 15.20 14.83
N THR A 320 1.40 15.48 13.85
CA THR A 320 0.74 14.47 13.01
C THR A 320 1.67 13.82 11.98
N ASP A 321 2.87 14.37 11.75
CA ASP A 321 3.83 13.87 10.79
C ASP A 321 4.34 12.46 11.12
N MET A 322 4.23 12.02 12.38
CA MET A 322 4.56 10.65 12.81
C MET A 322 3.52 9.60 12.39
N LEU A 323 2.29 10.02 12.07
CA LEU A 323 1.19 9.11 11.77
C LEU A 323 1.13 8.79 10.27
N SER A 324 0.62 7.61 9.92
CA SER A 324 0.32 7.28 8.52
C SER A 324 -0.89 8.06 8.02
N ILE A 325 -1.10 8.04 6.69
CA ILE A 325 -2.26 8.64 6.04
C ILE A 325 -3.57 8.22 6.72
N LEU A 326 -3.80 6.91 6.90
CA LEU A 326 -5.05 6.40 7.48
C LEU A 326 -5.18 6.69 8.98
N ALA A 327 -4.08 6.61 9.73
CA ALA A 327 -4.08 6.90 11.16
C ALA A 327 -4.48 8.37 11.42
N ASN A 328 -4.03 9.30 10.57
CA ASN A 328 -4.42 10.72 10.62
C ASN A 328 -5.89 10.98 10.25
N MET A 329 -6.60 10.03 9.65
CA MET A 329 -8.04 10.18 9.34
C MET A 329 -8.95 9.76 10.50
N THR A 330 -8.39 9.21 11.57
CA THR A 330 -9.14 8.85 12.77
C THR A 330 -9.37 10.12 13.60
N PRO A 331 -10.61 10.61 13.71
CA PRO A 331 -10.89 11.85 14.43
C PRO A 331 -10.55 11.69 15.90
N PHE A 332 -9.92 12.70 16.50
CA PHE A 332 -9.61 12.73 17.94
C PHE A 332 -8.91 11.44 18.43
N SER A 333 -7.97 10.91 17.65
CA SER A 333 -7.32 9.63 17.93
C SER A 333 -6.56 9.62 19.27
N ASN A 334 -6.12 10.79 19.75
CA ASN A 334 -5.50 11.00 21.05
C ASN A 334 -6.43 10.77 22.26
N PHE A 335 -7.75 10.71 22.05
CA PHE A 335 -8.75 10.41 23.09
C PHE A 335 -9.14 8.93 23.13
N ASN A 336 -8.62 8.11 22.20
CA ASN A 336 -8.91 6.68 22.16
C ASN A 336 -7.73 5.88 22.71
N GLN A 337 -8.03 4.72 23.28
CA GLN A 337 -6.98 3.74 23.59
C GLN A 337 -6.28 3.27 22.29
N SER A 338 -4.95 3.15 22.31
CA SER A 338 -4.13 2.82 21.13
C SER A 338 -4.63 1.62 20.28
N PRO A 339 -5.02 0.47 20.87
CA PRO A 339 -5.51 -0.67 20.09
C PRO A 339 -6.73 -0.35 19.22
N ARG A 340 -7.56 0.62 19.62
CA ARG A 340 -8.75 1.03 18.88
C ARG A 340 -8.39 1.80 17.61
N ASN A 341 -7.37 2.65 17.68
CA ASN A 341 -6.84 3.36 16.51
C ASN A 341 -6.18 2.37 15.53
N MET A 342 -5.51 1.33 16.04
CA MET A 342 -4.95 0.25 15.22
C MET A 342 -6.06 -0.54 14.51
N TYR A 343 -7.11 -0.95 15.24
CA TYR A 343 -8.28 -1.61 14.64
C TYR A 343 -8.99 -0.72 13.64
N GLN A 344 -9.08 0.59 13.87
CA GLN A 344 -9.66 1.50 12.90
C GLN A 344 -8.91 1.49 11.56
N CYS A 345 -7.57 1.48 11.60
CA CYS A 345 -6.77 1.39 10.37
C CYS A 345 -7.08 0.11 9.58
N GLN A 346 -7.35 -1.00 10.26
CA GLN A 346 -7.75 -2.25 9.62
C GLN A 346 -9.19 -2.20 9.09
N MET A 347 -10.13 -1.74 9.91
CA MET A 347 -11.55 -1.68 9.54
C MET A 347 -11.75 -0.73 8.34
N GLY A 348 -11.11 0.44 8.33
CA GLY A 348 -11.17 1.38 7.22
C GLY A 348 -10.68 0.79 5.88
N LYS A 349 -9.75 -0.18 5.92
CA LYS A 349 -9.29 -0.90 4.73
C LYS A 349 -10.25 -1.99 4.24
N GLN A 350 -11.27 -2.33 5.03
CA GLN A 350 -12.24 -3.41 4.72
C GLN A 350 -13.66 -2.88 4.47
N THR A 351 -13.89 -1.58 4.66
CA THR A 351 -15.21 -0.97 4.42
C THR A 351 -15.62 -1.08 2.96
N MET A 352 -16.92 -1.23 2.73
CA MET A 352 -17.50 -0.96 1.43
C MET A 352 -17.53 0.56 1.23
N GLY A 353 -16.67 1.05 0.35
CA GLY A 353 -16.56 2.48 0.02
C GLY A 353 -16.71 2.72 -1.46
N THR A 354 -15.93 3.67 -1.97
CA THR A 354 -15.86 3.96 -3.41
C THR A 354 -14.53 3.45 -3.97
N PRO A 355 -14.51 2.41 -4.83
CA PRO A 355 -13.26 1.86 -5.38
C PRO A 355 -12.66 2.74 -6.50
N GLY A 356 -13.49 3.55 -7.14
CA GLY A 356 -13.12 4.51 -8.17
C GLY A 356 -14.32 4.97 -9.00
N ALA A 357 -14.16 6.04 -9.78
CA ALA A 357 -15.22 6.55 -10.65
C ALA A 357 -15.31 5.79 -11.99
N ALA A 358 -14.18 5.34 -12.54
CA ALA A 358 -14.08 4.70 -13.86
C ALA A 358 -14.47 3.20 -13.86
N ILE A 359 -15.50 2.80 -13.09
CA ILE A 359 -15.94 1.40 -12.94
C ILE A 359 -16.35 0.79 -14.30
N ARG A 360 -16.91 1.62 -15.20
CA ARG A 360 -17.30 1.22 -16.56
C ARG A 360 -16.14 0.72 -17.41
N HIS A 361 -14.90 1.09 -17.14
CA HIS A 361 -13.76 0.64 -17.94
C HIS A 361 -13.00 -0.54 -17.31
N ARG A 362 -13.35 -0.92 -16.08
CA ARG A 362 -12.64 -1.95 -15.31
C ARG A 362 -13.33 -3.30 -15.38
N THR A 363 -12.53 -4.37 -15.29
CA THR A 363 -12.97 -5.77 -15.26
C THR A 363 -12.35 -6.46 -14.04
N ASP A 364 -12.48 -5.85 -12.87
CA ASP A 364 -12.00 -6.43 -11.62
C ASP A 364 -12.83 -7.68 -11.27
N ASN A 365 -12.21 -8.70 -10.66
CA ASN A 365 -12.91 -9.94 -10.28
C ASN A 365 -14.08 -9.66 -9.34
N LYS A 366 -13.86 -8.81 -8.33
CA LYS A 366 -14.88 -8.37 -7.39
C LYS A 366 -14.61 -6.93 -6.97
N SER A 367 -15.62 -6.08 -6.95
CA SER A 367 -15.56 -4.73 -6.38
C SER A 367 -16.79 -4.45 -5.54
N TYR A 368 -16.61 -3.65 -4.50
CA TYR A 368 -17.67 -3.27 -3.56
C TYR A 368 -17.86 -1.77 -3.65
N ARG A 369 -19.10 -1.33 -3.84
CA ARG A 369 -19.44 0.08 -3.99
C ARG A 369 -20.55 0.45 -3.02
N LEU A 370 -20.29 1.41 -2.15
CA LEU A 370 -21.33 2.12 -1.42
C LEU A 370 -22.03 3.08 -2.40
N GLN A 371 -23.36 3.03 -2.46
CA GLN A 371 -24.11 3.83 -3.42
C GLN A 371 -24.10 5.32 -3.04
N THR A 372 -24.35 5.62 -1.77
CA THR A 372 -24.51 6.99 -1.26
C THR A 372 -23.52 7.22 -0.12
N GLY A 373 -22.29 7.56 -0.47
CA GLY A 373 -21.30 8.00 0.51
C GLY A 373 -21.37 9.51 0.75
N GLN A 374 -20.97 9.95 1.94
CA GLN A 374 -20.95 11.35 2.34
C GLN A 374 -19.57 11.74 2.86
N THR A 375 -19.25 13.03 2.71
CA THR A 375 -18.12 13.64 3.40
C THR A 375 -18.41 13.68 4.91
N PRO A 376 -17.45 13.30 5.76
CA PRO A 376 -17.60 13.43 7.21
C PRO A 376 -17.68 14.90 7.65
N ILE A 377 -18.63 15.22 8.54
CA ILE A 377 -18.75 16.56 9.15
C ILE A 377 -17.51 16.86 10.00
N VAL A 378 -17.07 15.88 10.78
CA VAL A 378 -15.88 15.94 11.65
C VAL A 378 -14.69 15.35 10.90
N ARG A 379 -13.72 16.15 10.49
CA ARG A 379 -12.59 15.65 9.67
C ARG A 379 -11.32 16.46 9.86
N ALA A 380 -10.18 15.79 9.73
CA ALA A 380 -8.88 16.46 9.69
C ALA A 380 -8.73 17.22 8.35
N PRO A 381 -8.03 18.37 8.31
CA PRO A 381 -7.74 19.11 7.07
C PRO A 381 -7.02 18.25 6.02
N LEU A 382 -6.20 17.30 6.46
CA LEU A 382 -5.53 16.32 5.60
C LEU A 382 -6.51 15.50 4.74
N HIS A 383 -7.77 15.30 5.19
CA HIS A 383 -8.80 14.63 4.38
C HIS A 383 -9.02 15.35 3.04
N ASN A 384 -9.05 16.69 3.08
CA ASN A 384 -9.21 17.52 1.90
C ASN A 384 -7.92 17.51 1.05
N THR A 385 -6.74 17.58 1.69
CA THR A 385 -5.43 17.55 1.01
C THR A 385 -5.21 16.28 0.21
N TYR A 386 -5.60 15.12 0.75
CA TYR A 386 -5.53 13.83 0.05
C TYR A 386 -6.70 13.61 -0.93
N GLY A 387 -7.67 14.53 -0.99
CA GLY A 387 -8.80 14.45 -1.91
C GLY A 387 -9.73 13.26 -1.64
N PHE A 388 -9.92 12.87 -0.38
CA PHE A 388 -10.74 11.71 -0.02
C PHE A 388 -12.24 11.89 -0.30
N ASP A 389 -12.70 13.12 -0.52
CA ASP A 389 -14.06 13.39 -0.99
C ASP A 389 -14.37 12.81 -2.37
N ASN A 390 -13.34 12.54 -3.19
CA ASN A 390 -13.51 11.80 -4.46
C ASN A 390 -13.86 10.33 -4.25
N PHE A 391 -13.57 9.78 -3.07
CA PHE A 391 -13.78 8.38 -2.73
C PHE A 391 -14.49 8.24 -1.37
N PRO A 392 -15.77 8.69 -1.26
CA PRO A 392 -16.52 8.58 -0.01
C PRO A 392 -16.54 7.14 0.50
N ASN A 393 -16.26 6.97 1.79
CA ASN A 393 -16.02 5.67 2.42
C ASN A 393 -17.00 5.36 3.57
N GLY A 394 -18.06 6.15 3.71
CA GLY A 394 -19.07 6.01 4.75
C GLY A 394 -20.15 7.08 4.62
N PHE A 395 -20.94 7.24 5.66
CA PHE A 395 -22.05 8.19 5.75
C PHE A 395 -22.16 8.73 7.19
N ASN A 396 -22.75 9.92 7.35
CA ASN A 396 -23.07 10.48 8.65
C ASN A 396 -24.42 9.90 9.10
N ALA A 397 -24.48 9.36 10.32
CA ALA A 397 -25.68 8.75 10.89
C ALA A 397 -26.05 9.41 12.21
N VAL A 398 -27.35 9.50 12.52
CA VAL A 398 -27.80 9.89 13.85
C VAL A 398 -27.67 8.69 14.78
N VAL A 399 -26.71 8.75 15.70
CA VAL A 399 -26.40 7.66 16.64
C VAL A 399 -26.95 7.98 18.01
N ALA A 400 -27.72 7.06 18.59
CA ALA A 400 -28.14 7.11 19.99
C ALA A 400 -27.34 6.10 20.83
N VAL A 401 -26.72 6.58 21.91
CA VAL A 401 -26.07 5.73 22.91
C VAL A 401 -27.08 5.44 24.01
N ILE A 402 -27.80 4.34 23.87
CA ILE A 402 -28.92 3.98 24.77
C ILE A 402 -29.05 2.46 24.82
N SER A 403 -29.39 1.93 25.99
CA SER A 403 -29.84 0.54 26.13
C SER A 403 -31.36 0.55 26.11
N TYR A 404 -31.97 0.09 25.02
CA TYR A 404 -33.43 0.18 24.83
C TYR A 404 -34.05 -1.12 24.31
N THR A 405 -33.52 -1.68 23.22
CA THR A 405 -34.17 -2.82 22.55
C THR A 405 -33.86 -4.16 23.21
N GLY A 406 -32.77 -4.27 23.97
CA GLY A 406 -32.26 -5.53 24.52
C GLY A 406 -31.55 -6.43 23.49
N TYR A 407 -31.60 -6.09 22.20
CA TYR A 407 -30.95 -6.83 21.10
C TYR A 407 -29.59 -6.23 20.70
N ASP A 408 -29.08 -5.27 21.47
CA ASP A 408 -27.84 -4.51 21.26
C ASP A 408 -26.72 -4.88 22.24
N MET A 409 -26.84 -6.03 22.93
CA MET A 409 -25.78 -6.56 23.80
C MET A 409 -24.62 -7.16 23.00
N ASP A 410 -23.43 -7.28 23.61
CA ASP A 410 -22.25 -7.96 23.05
C ASP A 410 -21.91 -7.57 21.60
N ASP A 411 -21.69 -6.27 21.39
CA ASP A 411 -21.30 -5.67 20.10
C ASP A 411 -22.36 -5.74 19.00
N ALA A 412 -23.61 -6.05 19.36
CA ALA A 412 -24.72 -5.82 18.48
C ALA A 412 -25.04 -4.32 18.35
N MET A 413 -25.51 -3.93 17.17
CA MET A 413 -26.14 -2.64 16.93
C MET A 413 -27.50 -2.82 16.29
N ILE A 414 -28.35 -1.82 16.46
CA ILE A 414 -29.69 -1.79 15.87
C ILE A 414 -29.72 -0.75 14.77
N LEU A 415 -30.34 -1.13 13.66
CA LEU A 415 -30.54 -0.25 12.52
C LEU A 415 -32.02 0.15 12.42
N ASN A 416 -32.29 1.42 12.16
CA ASN A 416 -33.64 1.90 11.88
C ASN A 416 -34.14 1.32 10.54
N LYS A 417 -35.23 0.55 10.59
CA LYS A 417 -35.82 -0.11 9.42
C LYS A 417 -36.25 0.90 8.36
N SER A 418 -36.85 2.01 8.76
CA SER A 418 -37.30 3.04 7.81
C SER A 418 -36.12 3.80 7.19
N ALA A 419 -35.02 4.00 7.91
CA ALA A 419 -33.79 4.55 7.33
C ALA A 419 -33.20 3.58 6.29
N HIS A 420 -33.14 2.29 6.62
CA HIS A 420 -32.72 1.23 5.69
C HIS A 420 -33.57 1.21 4.40
N GLU A 421 -34.90 1.27 4.51
CA GLU A 421 -35.81 1.29 3.35
C GLU A 421 -35.65 2.55 2.48
N ARG A 422 -35.17 3.65 3.05
CA ARG A 422 -34.80 4.88 2.32
C ARG A 422 -33.41 4.82 1.68
N GLY A 423 -32.71 3.69 1.78
CA GLY A 423 -31.40 3.46 1.15
C GLY A 423 -30.19 3.63 2.08
N PHE A 424 -30.39 3.69 3.40
CA PHE A 424 -29.28 3.79 4.36
C PHE A 424 -28.31 2.60 4.21
N GLY A 425 -27.04 2.90 3.94
CA GLY A 425 -25.97 1.91 3.78
C GLY A 425 -26.14 1.00 2.56
N HIS A 426 -26.95 1.36 1.55
CA HIS A 426 -27.13 0.54 0.37
C HIS A 426 -25.84 0.42 -0.44
N GLY A 427 -25.46 -0.82 -0.74
CA GLY A 427 -24.26 -1.16 -1.48
C GLY A 427 -24.56 -1.94 -2.75
N THR A 428 -23.55 -2.08 -3.59
CA THR A 428 -23.58 -2.90 -4.80
C THR A 428 -22.26 -3.61 -4.96
N ILE A 429 -22.31 -4.89 -5.31
CA ILE A 429 -21.15 -5.70 -5.60
C ILE A 429 -21.10 -5.91 -7.11
N TYR A 430 -19.96 -5.63 -7.73
CA TYR A 430 -19.72 -6.04 -9.11
C TYR A 430 -18.82 -7.27 -9.13
N LYS A 431 -19.22 -8.30 -9.87
CA LYS A 431 -18.41 -9.50 -10.13
C LYS A 431 -18.18 -9.64 -11.62
N THR A 432 -16.97 -10.01 -12.03
CA THR A 432 -16.67 -10.26 -13.45
C THR A 432 -16.43 -11.75 -13.67
N LYS A 433 -17.17 -12.35 -14.60
CA LYS A 433 -16.99 -13.73 -15.05
C LYS A 433 -16.41 -13.72 -16.47
N LYS A 434 -15.25 -14.36 -16.64
CA LYS A 434 -14.61 -14.56 -17.95
C LYS A 434 -14.98 -15.94 -18.46
N VAL A 435 -15.54 -16.01 -19.67
CA VAL A 435 -15.85 -17.26 -20.37
C VAL A 435 -14.95 -17.34 -21.59
N SER A 436 -14.18 -18.41 -21.71
CA SER A 436 -13.28 -18.66 -22.84
C SER A 436 -13.60 -20.02 -23.44
N LEU A 437 -13.81 -20.06 -24.75
CA LEU A 437 -14.04 -21.29 -25.52
C LEU A 437 -12.73 -21.91 -26.04
N LYS A 438 -11.59 -21.21 -25.90
CA LYS A 438 -10.28 -21.74 -26.28
C LYS A 438 -9.96 -22.98 -25.46
N ASP A 439 -9.54 -24.06 -26.13
CA ASP A 439 -9.10 -25.28 -25.45
C ASP A 439 -7.73 -25.06 -24.78
N ASP A 440 -7.63 -25.34 -23.48
CA ASP A 440 -6.38 -25.22 -22.67
C ASP A 440 -5.30 -26.27 -23.03
N SER A 441 -5.48 -27.02 -24.13
CA SER A 441 -4.54 -28.03 -24.60
C SER A 441 -3.22 -27.39 -25.04
N ARG A 442 -2.15 -27.67 -24.28
CA ARG A 442 -0.75 -27.26 -24.56
C ARG A 442 -0.15 -27.90 -25.83
N THR A 443 -0.91 -28.68 -26.57
CA THR A 443 -0.42 -29.41 -27.74
C THR A 443 -0.53 -28.50 -28.97
N LYS A 444 0.61 -28.16 -29.58
CA LYS A 444 0.74 -27.35 -30.82
C LYS A 444 0.07 -27.96 -32.07
N ALA A 445 -0.81 -28.95 -31.93
CA ALA A 445 -1.48 -29.62 -33.02
C ALA A 445 -2.85 -28.96 -33.29
N SER A 446 -2.87 -28.15 -34.35
CA SER A 446 -4.04 -27.50 -34.95
C SER A 446 -4.67 -26.36 -34.12
N LYS A 447 -4.35 -25.12 -34.50
CA LYS A 447 -5.12 -23.90 -34.18
C LYS A 447 -6.45 -23.85 -34.96
N SER A 448 -7.20 -24.96 -35.00
CA SER A 448 -8.55 -24.90 -35.57
C SER A 448 -9.52 -24.48 -34.47
N VAL A 449 -10.40 -23.54 -34.80
CA VAL A 449 -11.48 -23.13 -33.89
C VAL A 449 -12.48 -24.28 -33.85
N THR A 450 -12.67 -24.87 -32.66
CA THR A 450 -13.56 -26.01 -32.43
C THR A 450 -14.92 -25.60 -31.87
N LYS A 451 -15.02 -24.39 -31.30
CA LYS A 451 -16.22 -23.88 -30.62
C LYS A 451 -16.49 -22.44 -31.06
N ALA A 452 -17.77 -22.11 -31.24
CA ALA A 452 -18.22 -20.75 -31.55
C ALA A 452 -19.37 -20.36 -30.61
N PHE A 453 -19.42 -19.08 -30.21
CA PHE A 453 -20.59 -18.53 -29.52
C PHE A 453 -21.79 -18.46 -30.47
N GLY A 454 -22.98 -18.69 -29.93
CA GLY A 454 -24.23 -18.71 -30.68
C GLY A 454 -24.96 -20.04 -30.58
N PHE A 455 -26.06 -20.14 -31.32
CA PHE A 455 -26.89 -21.33 -31.40
C PHE A 455 -26.53 -22.17 -32.63
N ALA A 456 -26.55 -23.50 -32.48
CA ALA A 456 -26.39 -24.39 -33.61
C ALA A 456 -27.55 -24.22 -34.63
N PRO A 457 -27.29 -24.27 -35.95
CA PRO A 457 -28.35 -24.25 -36.95
C PRO A 457 -29.33 -25.41 -36.73
N HIS A 458 -30.63 -25.13 -36.74
CA HIS A 458 -31.71 -26.11 -36.51
C HIS A 458 -31.72 -26.81 -35.14
N SER A 459 -30.93 -26.34 -34.17
CA SER A 459 -30.98 -26.86 -32.79
C SER A 459 -32.29 -26.47 -32.11
N PHE A 460 -32.90 -27.41 -31.39
CA PHE A 460 -34.02 -27.11 -30.51
C PHE A 460 -33.55 -26.27 -29.31
N VAL A 461 -34.01 -25.03 -29.23
CA VAL A 461 -33.84 -24.19 -28.05
C VAL A 461 -35.06 -24.41 -27.16
N SER A 462 -34.83 -24.88 -25.92
CA SER A 462 -35.90 -25.06 -24.94
C SER A 462 -36.66 -23.74 -24.74
N ALA A 463 -37.98 -23.80 -24.61
CA ALA A 463 -38.81 -22.65 -24.28
C ALA A 463 -38.36 -21.95 -22.99
N SER A 464 -37.74 -22.69 -22.05
CA SER A 464 -37.18 -22.14 -20.81
C SER A 464 -35.93 -21.29 -21.02
N TYR A 465 -35.20 -21.48 -22.11
CA TYR A 465 -33.99 -20.71 -22.46
C TYR A 465 -34.30 -19.59 -23.46
N GLN A 466 -35.48 -19.63 -24.07
CA GLN A 466 -35.96 -18.61 -24.99
C GLN A 466 -36.17 -17.28 -24.24
N GLY A 467 -35.57 -16.20 -24.76
CA GLY A 467 -35.59 -14.87 -24.13
C GLY A 467 -34.55 -14.67 -23.01
N MET A 468 -33.75 -15.70 -22.69
CA MET A 468 -32.63 -15.59 -21.75
C MET A 468 -31.36 -15.02 -22.41
N LEU A 469 -31.16 -15.35 -23.69
CA LEU A 469 -30.02 -14.97 -24.52
C LEU A 469 -30.52 -14.28 -25.78
N ASP A 470 -29.68 -13.41 -26.33
CA ASP A 470 -29.81 -12.76 -27.63
C ASP A 470 -29.41 -13.71 -28.76
N ASP A 471 -29.66 -13.32 -30.01
CA ASP A 471 -29.42 -14.16 -31.20
C ASP A 471 -27.94 -14.59 -31.37
N ASP A 472 -27.02 -13.83 -30.78
CA ASP A 472 -25.58 -14.13 -30.75
C ASP A 472 -25.17 -15.15 -29.67
N GLY A 473 -26.13 -15.64 -28.88
CA GLY A 473 -25.90 -16.57 -27.78
C GLY A 473 -25.38 -15.93 -26.49
N LEU A 474 -25.40 -14.59 -26.39
CA LEU A 474 -24.99 -13.82 -25.21
C LEU A 474 -26.20 -13.30 -24.42
N PRO A 475 -26.06 -12.94 -23.14
CA PRO A 475 -27.19 -12.50 -22.34
C PRO A 475 -27.49 -11.02 -22.56
N HIS A 476 -28.76 -10.65 -22.57
CA HIS A 476 -29.16 -9.24 -22.65
C HIS A 476 -28.68 -8.43 -21.43
N ILE A 477 -28.18 -7.22 -21.68
CA ILE A 477 -27.76 -6.28 -20.64
C ILE A 477 -29.00 -5.85 -19.83
N GLY A 478 -28.88 -5.85 -18.50
CA GLY A 478 -29.94 -5.52 -17.56
C GLY A 478 -30.77 -6.71 -17.09
N ARG A 479 -30.60 -7.89 -17.70
CA ARG A 479 -31.33 -9.11 -17.32
C ARG A 479 -30.95 -9.57 -15.91
N MET A 480 -31.95 -9.96 -15.13
CA MET A 480 -31.76 -10.65 -13.84
C MET A 480 -31.33 -12.11 -14.07
N VAL A 481 -30.32 -12.57 -13.34
CA VAL A 481 -29.79 -13.94 -13.39
C VAL A 481 -29.82 -14.59 -12.01
N GLN A 482 -30.28 -15.84 -11.96
CA GLN A 482 -30.36 -16.69 -10.77
C GLN A 482 -29.60 -18.00 -10.98
N GLU A 483 -29.31 -18.71 -9.90
CA GLU A 483 -28.59 -19.99 -9.95
C GLU A 483 -29.32 -20.97 -10.89
N GLY A 484 -28.60 -21.52 -11.87
CA GLY A 484 -29.15 -22.40 -12.90
C GLY A 484 -29.55 -21.72 -14.21
N ASP A 485 -29.67 -20.38 -14.23
CA ASP A 485 -29.97 -19.64 -15.46
C ASP A 485 -28.84 -19.75 -16.48
N VAL A 486 -29.20 -19.76 -17.76
CA VAL A 486 -28.24 -19.75 -18.86
C VAL A 486 -27.65 -18.36 -19.04
N ILE A 487 -26.31 -18.30 -19.13
CA ILE A 487 -25.54 -17.07 -19.31
C ILE A 487 -24.86 -16.96 -20.67
N CYS A 488 -24.57 -18.07 -21.35
CA CYS A 488 -24.13 -18.05 -22.74
C CYS A 488 -24.41 -19.38 -23.43
N ALA A 489 -24.57 -19.33 -24.75
CA ALA A 489 -24.68 -20.48 -25.63
C ALA A 489 -23.47 -20.57 -26.56
N TRP A 490 -23.02 -21.79 -26.84
CA TRP A 490 -21.98 -22.07 -27.80
C TRP A 490 -22.24 -23.41 -28.49
N HIS A 491 -21.67 -23.61 -29.67
CA HIS A 491 -21.79 -24.85 -30.43
C HIS A 491 -20.45 -25.29 -31.02
N THR A 492 -20.34 -26.57 -31.35
CA THR A 492 -19.14 -27.14 -31.95
C THR A 492 -19.07 -26.78 -33.44
N VAL A 493 -17.88 -26.42 -33.93
CA VAL A 493 -17.64 -26.03 -35.32
C VAL A 493 -16.38 -26.67 -35.91
N THR A 494 -16.38 -26.86 -37.22
CA THR A 494 -15.22 -27.23 -38.02
C THR A 494 -15.10 -26.35 -39.26
N PRO A 495 -13.89 -26.02 -39.70
CA PRO A 495 -13.69 -25.27 -40.94
C PRO A 495 -14.03 -26.13 -42.16
N ASP A 496 -14.85 -25.58 -43.06
CA ASP A 496 -15.09 -26.12 -44.40
C ASP A 496 -13.90 -25.84 -45.34
N TYR A 497 -13.90 -26.41 -46.55
CA TYR A 497 -12.88 -26.22 -47.59
C TYR A 497 -12.65 -24.73 -47.93
N ASN A 498 -13.70 -23.90 -47.79
CA ASN A 498 -13.65 -22.45 -48.00
C ASN A 498 -13.24 -21.64 -46.77
N GLY A 499 -12.91 -22.30 -45.65
CA GLY A 499 -12.52 -21.65 -44.38
C GLY A 499 -13.67 -21.13 -43.53
N ASN A 500 -14.93 -21.29 -43.96
CA ASN A 500 -16.11 -20.95 -43.17
C ASN A 500 -16.35 -22.00 -42.08
N LEU A 501 -16.77 -21.57 -40.90
CA LEU A 501 -17.07 -22.46 -39.78
C LEU A 501 -18.46 -23.08 -39.97
N VAL A 502 -18.52 -24.41 -40.11
CA VAL A 502 -19.75 -25.18 -40.20
C VAL A 502 -19.95 -25.95 -38.91
N ASN A 503 -21.20 -26.02 -38.45
CA ASN A 503 -21.55 -26.76 -37.24
C ASN A 503 -21.36 -28.27 -37.44
N LEU A 504 -20.79 -28.96 -36.45
CA LEU A 504 -20.43 -30.37 -36.55
C LEU A 504 -21.53 -31.33 -36.06
N ASP A 505 -22.22 -30.99 -34.97
CA ASP A 505 -23.08 -31.90 -34.19
C ASP A 505 -24.57 -31.53 -34.18
N GLY A 506 -24.91 -30.32 -34.60
CA GLY A 506 -26.25 -29.74 -34.52
C GLY A 506 -26.69 -29.42 -33.09
N ILE A 507 -25.78 -29.44 -32.12
CA ILE A 507 -26.10 -29.32 -30.69
C ILE A 507 -25.64 -27.97 -30.15
N THR A 508 -26.54 -27.27 -29.44
CA THR A 508 -26.19 -26.08 -28.67
C THR A 508 -25.86 -26.46 -27.24
N HIS A 509 -24.68 -26.07 -26.78
CA HIS A 509 -24.24 -26.17 -25.39
C HIS A 509 -24.48 -24.86 -24.65
N TYR A 510 -24.76 -24.97 -23.34
CA TYR A 510 -25.11 -23.83 -22.51
C TYR A 510 -24.22 -23.74 -21.28
N GLU A 511 -23.70 -22.55 -21.00
CA GLU A 511 -23.10 -22.27 -19.70
C GLU A 511 -24.15 -21.69 -18.76
N LYS A 512 -24.19 -22.21 -17.54
CA LYS A 512 -25.12 -21.79 -16.49
C LYS A 512 -24.44 -20.91 -15.44
N TYR A 513 -25.21 -20.02 -14.85
CA TYR A 513 -24.83 -19.29 -13.65
C TYR A 513 -24.84 -20.22 -12.45
N LYS A 514 -23.74 -20.23 -11.68
CA LYS A 514 -23.50 -21.16 -10.56
C LYS A 514 -23.45 -20.47 -9.20
N ASP A 515 -23.45 -19.15 -9.17
CA ASP A 515 -23.41 -18.41 -7.91
C ASP A 515 -24.83 -18.38 -7.31
N GLY A 516 -24.96 -18.62 -6.01
CA GLY A 516 -26.25 -18.57 -5.31
C GLY A 516 -26.81 -17.15 -5.10
N GLU A 517 -26.04 -16.10 -5.43
CA GLU A 517 -26.50 -14.71 -5.31
C GLU A 517 -27.16 -14.26 -6.62
N THR A 518 -28.42 -13.81 -6.56
CA THR A 518 -29.09 -13.17 -7.70
C THR A 518 -28.37 -11.89 -8.10
N GLY A 519 -28.14 -11.72 -9.40
CA GLY A 519 -27.48 -10.55 -9.97
C GLY A 519 -28.16 -10.05 -11.23
N PHE A 520 -27.65 -8.95 -11.77
CA PHE A 520 -28.08 -8.37 -13.05
C PHE A 520 -26.87 -8.30 -13.98
N VAL A 521 -27.08 -8.59 -15.27
CA VAL A 521 -26.04 -8.41 -16.28
C VAL A 521 -25.79 -6.91 -16.46
N GLU A 522 -24.60 -6.43 -16.13
CA GLU A 522 -24.25 -5.01 -16.22
C GLU A 522 -23.56 -4.68 -17.54
N GLU A 523 -22.58 -5.50 -17.94
CA GLU A 523 -21.81 -5.31 -19.16
C GLU A 523 -21.43 -6.68 -19.75
N VAL A 524 -21.45 -6.81 -21.07
CA VAL A 524 -20.87 -7.94 -21.79
C VAL A 524 -19.80 -7.39 -22.72
N ARG A 525 -18.55 -7.83 -22.54
CA ARG A 525 -17.40 -7.41 -23.36
C ARG A 525 -16.94 -8.55 -24.23
N LEU A 526 -16.86 -8.27 -25.52
CA LEU A 526 -16.31 -9.17 -26.53
C LEU A 526 -14.79 -8.95 -26.58
N ILE A 527 -14.01 -10.00 -26.34
CA ILE A 527 -12.55 -9.94 -26.36
C ILE A 527 -12.07 -10.62 -27.64
N GLY A 528 -11.73 -9.80 -28.64
CA GLY A 528 -11.17 -10.27 -29.91
C GLY A 528 -9.77 -10.85 -29.75
N ALA A 529 -9.34 -11.66 -30.73
CA ALA A 529 -7.97 -12.15 -30.78
C ALA A 529 -7.00 -11.04 -31.19
N GLU A 530 -5.78 -11.10 -30.66
CA GLU A 530 -4.71 -10.15 -30.96
C GLU A 530 -4.33 -10.11 -32.45
N THR A 531 -4.46 -11.24 -33.15
CA THR A 531 -4.18 -11.37 -34.58
C THR A 531 -5.29 -10.84 -35.48
N GLY A 532 -6.48 -10.57 -34.95
CA GLY A 532 -7.64 -10.07 -35.70
C GLY A 532 -8.32 -11.06 -36.66
N ASN A 533 -7.73 -12.24 -36.87
CA ASN A 533 -8.19 -13.22 -37.87
C ASN A 533 -8.98 -14.39 -37.26
N GLU A 534 -9.19 -14.40 -35.94
CA GLU A 534 -9.94 -15.44 -35.24
C GLU A 534 -11.35 -14.93 -34.90
N PRO A 535 -12.38 -15.79 -34.96
CA PRO A 535 -13.71 -15.47 -34.46
C PRO A 535 -13.69 -15.19 -32.95
N LEU A 536 -14.80 -14.66 -32.43
CA LEU A 536 -14.95 -14.42 -30.99
C LEU A 536 -14.78 -15.73 -30.19
N GLN A 537 -13.79 -15.77 -29.30
CA GLN A 537 -13.48 -16.94 -28.46
C GLN A 537 -13.52 -16.64 -26.96
N THR A 538 -13.59 -15.37 -26.57
CA THR A 538 -13.55 -14.98 -25.18
C THR A 538 -14.49 -13.81 -24.93
N ILE A 539 -15.32 -13.95 -23.89
CA ILE A 539 -16.20 -12.88 -23.40
C ILE A 539 -15.91 -12.61 -21.93
N SER A 540 -16.14 -11.38 -21.51
CA SER A 540 -16.11 -10.97 -20.11
C SER A 540 -17.45 -10.35 -19.74
N MET A 541 -18.17 -11.02 -18.84
CA MET A 541 -19.46 -10.58 -18.35
C MET A 541 -19.30 -9.96 -16.96
N LYS A 542 -19.75 -8.72 -16.80
CA LYS A 542 -19.84 -8.06 -15.51
C LYS A 542 -21.26 -8.19 -14.98
N LEU A 543 -21.38 -8.68 -13.74
CA LEU A 543 -22.63 -8.84 -13.02
C LEU A 543 -22.69 -7.82 -11.87
N ARG A 544 -23.86 -7.23 -11.68
CA ARG A 544 -24.20 -6.31 -10.60
C ARG A 544 -25.11 -6.99 -9.60
N ILE A 545 -24.67 -7.10 -8.36
CA ILE A 545 -25.42 -7.71 -7.26
C ILE A 545 -25.80 -6.60 -6.27
N PRO A 546 -27.07 -6.18 -6.22
CA PRO A 546 -27.54 -5.22 -5.23
C PRO A 546 -27.38 -5.78 -3.82
N ARG A 547 -26.90 -4.96 -2.89
CA ARG A 547 -26.64 -5.38 -1.51
C ARG A 547 -27.18 -4.34 -0.53
N SER A 548 -28.45 -4.47 -0.19
CA SER A 548 -29.02 -3.79 0.97
C SER A 548 -28.50 -4.42 2.27
N PRO A 549 -28.29 -3.64 3.35
CA PRO A 549 -27.90 -4.19 4.64
C PRO A 549 -28.85 -5.28 5.16
N ILE A 550 -28.28 -6.43 5.49
CA ILE A 550 -28.99 -7.55 6.10
C ILE A 550 -28.57 -7.72 7.55
N ILE A 551 -29.39 -8.43 8.32
CA ILE A 551 -29.04 -8.86 9.68
C ILE A 551 -27.77 -9.72 9.59
N GLY A 552 -26.81 -9.46 10.47
CA GLY A 552 -25.48 -10.08 10.44
C GLY A 552 -24.41 -9.27 9.73
N ASP A 553 -24.77 -8.25 8.93
CA ASP A 553 -23.79 -7.34 8.34
C ASP A 553 -23.09 -6.51 9.43
N LYS A 554 -21.85 -6.11 9.17
CA LYS A 554 -20.97 -5.43 10.14
C LYS A 554 -20.83 -3.96 9.78
N PHE A 555 -21.08 -3.11 10.76
CA PHE A 555 -20.86 -1.66 10.68
C PHE A 555 -19.82 -1.24 11.70
N SER A 556 -19.17 -0.10 11.51
CA SER A 556 -18.20 0.43 12.47
C SER A 556 -18.20 1.95 12.42
N SER A 557 -18.03 2.59 13.57
CA SER A 557 -17.60 3.98 13.61
C SER A 557 -16.13 4.10 13.22
N ARG A 558 -15.61 5.34 13.15
CA ARG A 558 -14.19 5.60 12.90
C ARG A 558 -13.29 5.42 14.13
N HIS A 559 -13.77 4.80 15.19
CA HIS A 559 -13.03 4.61 16.45
C HIS A 559 -12.74 3.13 16.75
N GLY A 560 -12.76 2.26 15.74
CA GLY A 560 -12.63 0.82 15.94
C GLY A 560 -13.81 0.20 16.71
N GLN A 561 -14.97 0.88 16.70
CA GLN A 561 -16.20 0.42 17.34
C GLN A 561 -17.05 -0.35 16.34
N LYS A 562 -16.67 -1.60 16.10
CA LYS A 562 -17.37 -2.51 15.20
C LYS A 562 -18.59 -3.11 15.90
N GLY A 563 -19.71 -3.16 15.21
CA GLY A 563 -20.90 -3.90 15.66
C GLY A 563 -21.59 -4.65 14.54
N VAL A 564 -22.27 -5.73 14.90
CA VAL A 564 -23.09 -6.54 14.00
C VAL A 564 -24.52 -6.02 14.02
N CYS A 565 -25.12 -5.80 12.85
CA CYS A 565 -26.54 -5.47 12.75
C CYS A 565 -27.38 -6.65 13.26
N SER A 566 -27.91 -6.53 14.47
CA SER A 566 -28.70 -7.59 15.13
C SER A 566 -30.14 -7.56 14.64
N GLN A 567 -30.75 -6.38 14.57
CA GLN A 567 -32.12 -6.23 14.12
C GLN A 567 -32.35 -4.93 13.37
N LYS A 568 -33.27 -4.98 12.40
CA LYS A 568 -33.84 -3.81 11.72
C LYS A 568 -35.11 -3.40 12.47
N TRP A 569 -34.99 -2.41 13.35
CA TRP A 569 -36.06 -2.00 14.26
C TRP A 569 -37.03 -1.03 13.60
N PRO A 570 -38.36 -1.28 13.64
CA PRO A 570 -39.35 -0.39 13.05
C PRO A 570 -39.28 1.02 13.63
N ALA A 571 -39.37 2.06 12.78
CA ALA A 571 -39.30 3.45 13.24
C ALA A 571 -40.43 3.83 14.21
N ILE A 572 -41.58 3.15 14.14
CA ILE A 572 -42.71 3.34 15.06
C ILE A 572 -42.36 2.97 16.51
N ASP A 573 -41.43 2.04 16.70
CA ASP A 573 -41.02 1.51 18.01
C ASP A 573 -39.64 2.05 18.43
N MET A 574 -39.03 2.92 17.62
CA MET A 574 -37.76 3.58 17.94
C MET A 574 -37.99 4.74 18.93
N PRO A 575 -37.03 5.01 19.84
CA PRO A 575 -37.09 6.21 20.65
C PRO A 575 -36.99 7.45 19.75
N PHE A 576 -37.70 8.52 20.11
CA PHE A 576 -37.65 9.80 19.40
C PHE A 576 -37.17 10.92 20.33
N SER A 577 -36.43 11.88 19.78
CA SER A 577 -36.01 13.08 20.51
C SER A 577 -37.17 14.06 20.68
N GLU A 578 -36.98 15.08 21.53
CA GLU A 578 -37.92 16.22 21.64
C GLU A 578 -38.18 16.91 20.29
N SER A 579 -37.18 16.92 19.39
CA SER A 579 -37.31 17.42 18.01
C SER A 579 -38.03 16.46 17.06
N GLY A 580 -38.52 15.32 17.54
CA GLY A 580 -39.22 14.30 16.76
C GLY A 580 -38.33 13.43 15.87
N MET A 581 -37.00 13.46 16.06
CA MET A 581 -36.06 12.65 15.27
C MET A 581 -35.87 11.27 15.88
N GLN A 582 -35.97 10.22 15.07
CA GLN A 582 -35.54 8.88 15.45
C GLN A 582 -34.06 8.68 15.06
N PRO A 583 -33.26 7.95 15.86
CA PRO A 583 -31.89 7.62 15.49
C PRO A 583 -31.87 6.61 14.32
N ASP A 584 -30.83 6.69 13.50
CA ASP A 584 -30.57 5.71 12.44
C ASP A 584 -29.91 4.45 13.02
N ILE A 585 -29.05 4.63 14.02
CA ILE A 585 -28.30 3.57 14.68
C ILE A 585 -28.43 3.72 16.20
N ILE A 586 -28.66 2.60 16.90
CA ILE A 586 -28.51 2.51 18.35
C ILE A 586 -27.25 1.70 18.66
N ILE A 587 -26.45 2.22 19.59
CA ILE A 587 -25.31 1.53 20.18
C ILE A 587 -25.49 1.45 21.69
N ASN A 588 -25.18 0.28 22.25
CA ASN A 588 -25.32 0.06 23.67
C ASN A 588 -24.20 0.77 24.47
N PRO A 589 -24.53 1.50 25.56
CA PRO A 589 -23.54 2.17 26.41
C PRO A 589 -22.52 1.22 27.05
N HIS A 590 -22.86 -0.06 27.25
CA HIS A 590 -21.95 -1.05 27.83
C HIS A 590 -20.75 -1.38 26.92
N ALA A 591 -20.79 -0.98 25.64
CA ALA A 591 -19.71 -1.16 24.70
C ALA A 591 -18.54 -0.16 24.87
N PHE A 592 -18.68 0.85 25.74
CA PHE A 592 -17.69 1.93 25.92
C PHE A 592 -16.71 1.71 27.09
N PRO A 593 -17.11 1.27 28.30
CA PRO A 593 -16.20 1.17 29.45
C PRO A 593 -14.96 0.29 29.20
N SER A 594 -15.14 -0.85 28.52
CA SER A 594 -14.03 -1.77 28.18
C SER A 594 -13.20 -1.32 26.98
N ARG A 595 -13.73 -0.40 26.16
CA ARG A 595 -13.08 0.06 24.92
C ARG A 595 -12.42 1.42 25.03
N MET A 596 -12.88 2.26 25.94
CA MET A 596 -12.35 3.59 26.21
C MET A 596 -12.21 4.44 24.94
N THR A 597 -13.22 4.40 24.07
CA THR A 597 -13.30 5.13 22.78
C THR A 597 -13.94 6.51 22.97
N ILE A 598 -13.33 7.34 23.84
CA ILE A 598 -13.87 8.66 24.20
C ILE A 598 -13.95 9.59 22.99
N GLY A 599 -13.06 9.43 22.01
CA GLY A 599 -13.10 10.21 20.77
C GLY A 599 -14.44 10.12 20.03
N MET A 600 -15.18 9.00 20.16
CA MET A 600 -16.51 8.84 19.56
C MET A 600 -17.57 9.73 20.23
N PHE A 601 -17.46 9.95 21.54
CA PHE A 601 -18.34 10.90 22.24
C PHE A 601 -18.06 12.34 21.83
N VAL A 602 -16.76 12.70 21.69
CA VAL A 602 -16.36 14.02 21.20
C VAL A 602 -16.82 14.23 19.76
N GLU A 603 -16.66 13.22 18.90
CA GLU A 603 -17.16 13.23 17.51
C GLU A 603 -18.68 13.41 17.45
N SER A 604 -19.45 12.76 18.34
CA SER A 604 -20.90 12.90 18.38
C SER A 604 -21.33 14.35 18.67
N LEU A 605 -20.70 15.00 19.66
CA LEU A 605 -20.96 16.40 20.00
C LEU A 605 -20.55 17.35 18.85
N ALA A 606 -19.33 17.17 18.34
CA ALA A 606 -18.80 17.98 17.24
C ALA A 606 -19.62 17.83 15.96
N GLY A 607 -20.03 16.61 15.62
CA GLY A 607 -20.86 16.31 14.46
C GLY A 607 -22.24 16.94 14.56
N LYS A 608 -22.87 16.87 15.74
CA LYS A 608 -24.16 17.53 15.98
C LYS A 608 -24.04 19.05 15.87
N ALA A 609 -23.03 19.66 16.50
CA ALA A 609 -22.78 21.10 16.40
C ALA A 609 -22.50 21.53 14.95
N GLY A 610 -21.69 20.76 14.22
CA GLY A 610 -21.38 21.01 12.81
C GLY A 610 -22.61 20.92 11.91
N ALA A 611 -23.49 19.95 12.14
CA ALA A 611 -24.76 19.82 11.42
C ALA A 611 -25.70 21.01 11.65
N LEU A 612 -25.80 21.49 12.91
CA LEU A 612 -26.67 22.63 13.26
C LEU A 612 -26.16 23.97 12.71
N HIS A 613 -24.84 24.18 12.72
CA HIS A 613 -24.23 25.43 12.29
C HIS A 613 -23.80 25.43 10.81
N GLY A 614 -23.88 24.30 10.11
CA GLY A 614 -23.43 24.17 8.73
C GLY A 614 -21.90 24.24 8.56
N LEU A 615 -21.15 23.82 9.59
CA LEU A 615 -19.68 23.92 9.62
C LEU A 615 -19.04 22.54 9.75
N ALA A 616 -17.94 22.33 9.03
CA ALA A 616 -17.06 21.19 9.25
C ALA A 616 -16.20 21.42 10.49
N GLN A 617 -16.02 20.39 11.32
CA GLN A 617 -15.23 20.47 12.55
C GLN A 617 -13.87 19.81 12.34
N ASP A 618 -12.80 20.51 12.74
CA ASP A 618 -11.44 19.96 12.72
C ASP A 618 -11.29 18.89 13.81
N ALA A 619 -10.75 17.74 13.42
CA ALA A 619 -10.53 16.59 14.30
C ALA A 619 -9.06 16.14 14.36
N THR A 620 -8.14 17.02 13.97
CA THR A 620 -6.70 16.76 13.97
C THR A 620 -6.21 16.38 15.37
N PRO A 621 -5.55 15.22 15.55
CA PRO A 621 -5.00 14.80 16.83
C PRO A 621 -4.02 15.84 17.38
N SER A 622 -3.98 16.00 18.70
CA SER A 622 -3.03 16.90 19.39
C SER A 622 -3.16 18.40 19.09
N SER A 623 -4.19 18.83 18.35
CA SER A 623 -4.55 20.24 18.33
C SER A 623 -4.96 20.66 19.75
N SER A 624 -4.12 21.46 20.42
CA SER A 624 -4.53 22.14 21.65
C SER A 624 -5.83 22.89 21.36
N PRO A 625 -6.77 22.99 22.33
CA PRO A 625 -7.84 23.95 22.19
C PRO A 625 -7.16 25.30 22.00
N ARG A 626 -7.25 25.88 20.79
CA ARG A 626 -6.89 27.28 20.61
C ARG A 626 -7.72 28.00 21.67
N ARG A 627 -7.04 28.45 22.72
CA ARG A 627 -7.63 29.28 23.76
C ARG A 627 -8.01 30.54 23.01
N THR A 628 -9.23 30.57 22.48
CA THR A 628 -9.85 31.77 21.97
C THR A 628 -9.81 32.71 23.17
N ARG A 629 -8.84 33.63 23.18
CA ARG A 629 -8.89 34.76 24.07
C ARG A 629 -10.29 35.34 23.83
N PRO A 630 -11.14 35.46 24.86
CA PRO A 630 -12.42 36.13 24.68
C PRO A 630 -12.09 37.47 24.04
N ARG A 631 -12.71 37.78 22.89
CA ARG A 631 -12.64 39.12 22.31
C ARG A 631 -13.05 40.06 23.44
N SER A 632 -12.10 40.83 23.96
CA SER A 632 -12.36 41.93 24.87
C SER A 632 -13.16 42.95 24.09
N THR A 633 -14.48 42.84 24.15
CA THR A 633 -15.38 43.97 23.92
C THR A 633 -15.20 44.89 25.11
N LEU A 634 -14.28 45.83 25.00
CA LEU A 634 -14.19 47.07 25.78
C LEU A 634 -13.01 47.85 25.17
N ASP A 635 -13.28 48.51 24.04
CA ASP A 635 -12.64 49.77 23.69
C ASP A 635 -13.75 50.67 23.16
N THR A 636 -14.52 51.18 24.12
CA THR A 636 -15.31 52.40 24.00
C THR A 636 -14.72 53.41 24.97
N SER A 637 -13.82 54.28 24.50
CA SER A 637 -13.69 55.67 24.93
C SER A 637 -12.43 56.33 24.38
N SER A 638 -12.64 57.54 23.84
CA SER A 638 -11.71 58.60 23.40
C SER A 638 -10.85 58.33 22.16
#